data_AF-I8RIX5-F1
#
_entry.id   AF-I8RIX5-F1
#
_cell.length_a   1.000
_cell.length_b   1.000
_cell.length_c   1.000
_cell.angle_alpha   90.00
_cell.angle_beta   90.00
_cell.angle_gamma   90.00
#
_symmetry.space_group_name_H-M   'P 1'
#
loop_
_entity.id
_entity.type
_entity.pdbx_description
1 polymer ?
#
loop_
_entity_poly.entity_id
_entity_poly.type
_entity_poly.pdbx_seq_one_letter_code
_entity_poly.pdbx_strand_id
1 'polypeptide(L)'
;MSKNFKFFILIIPFFIAATIILHISPWKSDPIMTWKSNTNYWLTVVLLPLDSRPPCTQFVEQLGQIAGIRVLLPQAELLDNYETTANKKELRIWLKQVCPQADAAIISTDMLIHGSLLASRLSMGSTEDTNEVLDLLTVIHQESPHLKIYAFNIIPRLLIADNQENIAYQKNMLKYSLIKDQVYTFENTEDINTIYSLEKQLPYNVIQHYTALYEKNTALNLTLMNMVEQGVLAGLVIGQDDGQPFGIPNMNKQQLQHQLIQKPSLANKVFITRGTDEVAISLLGHIAMEYSNDPPKIFVMYSNHDAAQLIMPFMPHTVAKTVQEKIRIAGAVEAGKIDQADFILYVHVGTANNQSTFSSSAEQVSNLLDQGYQVALVDLTESFQVSETLLPVLLAQEVAISKLIAYAGWNTTSNSIGTAVTQASIFTKALKKESNLAEAIAVYKENLEFLTARFLDDLYYQKEINPYINKQLQGRKIDPYHLQTAYYQTNTQVQKMMASKGKHLLREGLRISPITIRTDQGLEQIVITDLEIQTYLPWQRTFEIWIKPTLALTVVKKS
;
A
#
# COMPACT_ATOMS: atom_id res chain seq x y z
N MET A 1 53.49 -6.06 43.09
CA MET A 1 52.06 -5.79 42.79
C MET A 1 51.75 -4.32 43.11
N SER A 2 52.53 -3.40 42.56
CA SER A 2 52.40 -2.76 41.25
C SER A 2 51.28 -1.71 41.20
N LYS A 3 51.71 -0.45 41.25
CA LYS A 3 50.95 0.82 41.13
C LYS A 3 50.12 0.94 39.85
N ASN A 4 50.17 -0.06 38.96
CA ASN A 4 49.50 -0.04 37.65
C ASN A 4 47.99 -0.37 37.72
N PHE A 5 47.50 -0.93 38.82
CA PHE A 5 46.07 -1.29 38.93
C PHE A 5 45.15 -0.07 39.18
N LYS A 6 45.67 0.98 39.85
CA LYS A 6 44.90 2.21 40.09
C LYS A 6 44.77 3.09 38.84
N PHE A 7 45.71 2.99 37.89
CA PHE A 7 45.62 3.72 36.62
C PHE A 7 44.58 3.10 35.67
N PHE A 8 44.42 1.77 35.67
CA PHE A 8 43.42 1.09 34.84
C PHE A 8 41.97 1.34 35.29
N ILE A 9 41.73 1.54 36.59
CA ILE A 9 40.38 1.81 37.13
C ILE A 9 39.87 3.22 36.78
N LEU A 10 40.75 4.16 36.42
CA LEU A 10 40.37 5.51 36.00
C LEU A 10 40.25 5.66 34.47
N ILE A 11 40.92 4.81 33.68
CA ILE A 11 40.88 4.86 32.21
C ILE A 11 39.58 4.26 31.66
N ILE A 12 39.04 3.21 32.29
CA ILE A 12 37.79 2.56 31.87
C ILE A 12 36.56 3.50 31.98
N PRO A 13 36.31 4.21 33.11
CA PRO A 13 35.20 5.16 33.17
C PRO A 13 35.44 6.40 32.30
N PHE A 14 36.71 6.78 32.03
CA PHE A 14 37.01 7.88 31.11
C PHE A 14 36.78 7.50 29.64
N PHE A 15 37.09 6.26 29.23
CA PHE A 15 36.73 5.75 27.90
C PHE A 15 35.24 5.54 27.76
N ILE A 16 34.55 5.01 28.78
CA ILE A 16 33.09 4.88 28.78
C ILE A 16 32.44 6.27 28.70
N ALA A 17 32.91 7.25 29.48
CA ALA A 17 32.45 8.63 29.40
C ALA A 17 32.79 9.30 28.06
N ALA A 18 33.96 9.03 27.48
CA ALA A 18 34.34 9.56 26.16
C ALA A 18 33.54 8.91 25.01
N THR A 19 33.22 7.62 25.08
CA THR A 19 32.29 6.98 24.12
C THR A 19 30.84 7.43 24.33
N ILE A 20 30.43 7.73 25.56
CA ILE A 20 29.11 8.33 25.83
C ILE A 20 29.07 9.77 25.31
N ILE A 21 30.14 10.55 25.46
CA ILE A 21 30.25 11.92 24.93
C ILE A 21 30.37 11.93 23.39
N LEU A 22 30.92 10.88 22.77
CA LEU A 22 30.94 10.69 21.31
C LEU A 22 29.66 10.05 20.74
N HIS A 23 28.72 9.60 21.60
CA HIS A 23 27.39 9.10 21.21
C HIS A 23 26.23 9.98 21.72
N ILE A 24 26.54 11.10 22.37
CA ILE A 24 25.59 12.19 22.56
C ILE A 24 25.59 12.97 21.24
N SER A 25 24.49 12.84 20.50
CA SER A 25 24.17 13.67 19.34
C SER A 25 24.59 15.13 19.62
N PRO A 26 25.42 15.79 18.78
CA PRO A 26 26.02 17.10 19.07
C PRO A 26 25.01 18.26 19.10
N TRP A 27 23.71 17.97 19.01
CA TRP A 27 22.64 18.93 18.85
C TRP A 27 22.10 19.26 20.24
N LYS A 28 22.30 20.50 20.70
CA LYS A 28 21.56 21.03 21.85
C LYS A 28 20.07 21.04 21.49
N SER A 29 19.32 20.06 22.00
CA SER A 29 17.89 19.94 21.75
C SER A 29 17.08 20.85 22.67
N ASP A 30 16.11 21.58 22.12
CA ASP A 30 14.98 22.08 22.90
C ASP A 30 14.18 20.91 23.48
N PRO A 31 13.37 21.10 24.54
CA PRO A 31 12.48 20.04 25.04
C PRO A 31 11.61 19.49 23.90
N ILE A 32 11.30 18.18 23.98
CA ILE A 32 10.44 17.47 23.02
C ILE A 32 9.17 18.29 22.77
N MET A 33 9.11 19.01 21.66
CA MET A 33 7.88 19.66 21.22
C MET A 33 7.05 18.59 20.54
N THR A 34 5.95 18.19 21.18
CA THR A 34 4.88 17.44 20.53
C THR A 34 4.19 18.37 19.54
N TRP A 35 4.68 18.41 18.30
CA TRP A 35 4.03 19.12 17.21
C TRP A 35 2.65 18.50 16.99
N LYS A 36 1.59 19.30 17.12
CA LYS A 36 0.21 18.85 16.87
C LYS A 36 0.05 18.51 15.39
N SER A 37 -0.71 17.44 15.11
CA SER A 37 -1.09 17.06 13.75
C SER A 37 -1.75 18.21 12.99
N ASN A 38 -1.62 18.22 11.67
CA ASN A 38 -2.24 19.23 10.83
C ASN A 38 -3.78 19.08 10.91
N THR A 39 -4.46 20.11 11.41
CA THR A 39 -5.93 20.15 11.47
C THR A 39 -6.55 21.05 10.39
N ASN A 40 -5.73 21.65 9.53
CA ASN A 40 -6.18 22.56 8.48
C ASN A 40 -6.53 21.76 7.22
N TYR A 41 -7.70 21.13 7.25
CA TYR A 41 -8.22 20.37 6.12
C TYR A 41 -8.83 21.29 5.06
N TRP A 42 -8.47 21.10 3.79
CA TRP A 42 -9.05 21.83 2.66
C TRP A 42 -10.07 21.01 1.85
N LEU A 43 -10.19 19.72 2.18
CA LEU A 43 -11.13 18.78 1.56
C LEU A 43 -11.57 17.75 2.59
N THR A 44 -12.81 17.29 2.49
CA THR A 44 -13.34 16.14 3.23
C THR A 44 -13.71 15.02 2.27
N VAL A 45 -13.16 13.83 2.51
CA VAL A 45 -13.39 12.63 1.69
C VAL A 45 -13.99 11.53 2.55
N VAL A 46 -15.14 10.99 2.13
CA VAL A 46 -15.68 9.76 2.72
C VAL A 46 -14.94 8.56 2.16
N LEU A 47 -14.54 7.64 3.01
CA LEU A 47 -13.96 6.37 2.61
C LEU A 47 -14.85 5.23 3.08
N LEU A 48 -15.38 4.48 2.13
CA LEU A 48 -15.84 3.12 2.36
C LEU A 48 -14.77 2.15 1.82
N PRO A 49 -13.97 1.52 2.71
CA PRO A 49 -12.81 0.75 2.34
C PRO A 49 -13.18 -0.62 1.75
N LEU A 50 -12.21 -1.30 1.15
CA LEU A 50 -12.37 -2.66 0.61
C LEU A 50 -12.55 -3.73 1.71
N ASP A 51 -11.84 -3.54 2.82
CA ASP A 51 -11.93 -4.31 4.06
C ASP A 51 -11.34 -3.49 5.22
N SER A 52 -11.37 -4.04 6.44
CA SER A 52 -10.90 -3.40 7.66
C SER A 52 -9.38 -3.39 7.84
N ARG A 53 -8.60 -3.98 6.93
CA ARG A 53 -7.14 -4.07 7.10
C ARG A 53 -6.49 -2.68 6.98
N PRO A 54 -5.33 -2.47 7.65
CA PRO A 54 -4.61 -1.20 7.62
C PRO A 54 -4.32 -0.63 6.22
N PRO A 55 -3.96 -1.44 5.19
CA PRO A 55 -3.75 -0.89 3.85
C PRO A 55 -4.99 -0.25 3.22
N CYS A 56 -6.19 -0.71 3.58
CA CYS A 56 -7.45 -0.21 3.05
C CYS A 56 -8.07 0.90 3.91
N THR A 57 -7.58 1.09 5.14
CA THR A 57 -8.10 2.05 6.11
C THR A 57 -7.02 3.04 6.56
N GLN A 58 -6.16 2.61 7.49
CA GLN A 58 -5.12 3.40 8.14
C GLN A 58 -4.24 4.15 7.12
N PHE A 59 -3.84 3.51 6.03
CA PHE A 59 -2.95 4.17 5.06
C PHE A 59 -3.65 5.33 4.37
N VAL A 60 -4.94 5.17 4.03
CA VAL A 60 -5.73 6.23 3.40
C VAL A 60 -5.90 7.40 4.37
N GLU A 61 -6.16 7.13 5.64
CA GLU A 61 -6.26 8.19 6.67
C GLU A 61 -4.92 8.93 6.83
N GLN A 62 -3.80 8.21 6.95
CA GLN A 62 -2.46 8.81 7.12
C GLN A 62 -2.03 9.63 5.90
N LEU A 63 -2.23 9.12 4.69
CA LEU A 63 -1.93 9.88 3.47
C LEU A 63 -2.90 11.07 3.29
N GLY A 64 -4.14 10.94 3.77
CA GLY A 64 -5.08 12.05 3.85
C GLY A 64 -4.56 13.17 4.74
N GLN A 65 -4.03 12.84 5.92
CA GLN A 65 -3.41 13.82 6.84
C GLN A 65 -2.26 14.57 6.18
N ILE A 66 -1.31 13.85 5.55
CA ILE A 66 -0.19 14.47 4.81
C ILE A 66 -0.72 15.41 3.72
N ALA A 67 -1.81 15.03 3.04
CA ALA A 67 -2.43 15.84 2.01
C ALA A 67 -3.18 17.06 2.55
N GLY A 68 -3.47 17.15 3.85
CA GLY A 68 -4.44 18.10 4.40
C GLY A 68 -5.89 17.78 3.99
N ILE A 69 -6.20 16.50 3.82
CA ILE A 69 -7.54 15.98 3.48
C ILE A 69 -8.08 15.22 4.69
N ARG A 70 -9.29 15.58 5.12
CA ARG A 70 -9.98 14.86 6.18
C ARG A 70 -10.62 13.60 5.60
N VAL A 71 -10.23 12.43 6.09
CA VAL A 71 -10.86 11.16 5.69
C VAL A 71 -11.90 10.77 6.74
N LEU A 72 -13.14 10.51 6.30
CA LEU A 72 -14.22 10.01 7.13
C LEU A 72 -14.39 8.51 6.90
N LEU A 73 -14.16 7.71 7.94
CA LEU A 73 -14.31 6.26 7.94
C LEU A 73 -15.52 5.83 8.78
N PRO A 74 -16.16 4.69 8.45
CA PRO A 74 -17.14 4.09 9.35
C PRO A 74 -16.46 3.61 10.63
N GLN A 75 -17.25 3.44 11.69
CA GLN A 75 -16.78 2.79 12.92
C GLN A 75 -16.34 1.35 12.62
N ALA A 76 -15.30 0.87 13.31
CA ALA A 76 -14.69 -0.43 13.04
C ALA A 76 -15.68 -1.59 13.19
N GLU A 77 -16.67 -1.46 14.08
CA GLU A 77 -17.73 -2.44 14.34
C GLU A 77 -18.69 -2.63 13.16
N LEU A 78 -18.75 -1.66 12.23
CA LEU A 78 -19.55 -1.78 11.01
C LEU A 78 -18.81 -2.52 9.89
N LEU A 79 -17.47 -2.54 9.93
CA LEU A 79 -16.61 -3.19 8.96
C LEU A 79 -16.48 -4.69 9.24
N ASP A 80 -15.82 -5.39 8.32
CA ASP A 80 -15.51 -6.80 8.49
C ASP A 80 -14.41 -7.05 9.51
N ASN A 81 -14.32 -8.29 9.98
CA ASN A 81 -13.24 -8.76 10.82
C ASN A 81 -12.85 -10.17 10.40
N TYR A 82 -11.88 -10.25 9.49
CA TYR A 82 -11.38 -11.49 8.90
C TYR A 82 -12.48 -12.34 8.26
N GLU A 83 -12.96 -13.38 8.94
CA GLU A 83 -14.04 -14.26 8.47
C GLU A 83 -15.45 -13.71 8.73
N THR A 84 -15.56 -12.67 9.56
CA THR A 84 -16.85 -12.02 9.83
C THR A 84 -17.07 -10.90 8.83
N THR A 85 -18.13 -11.01 8.02
CA THR A 85 -18.50 -9.98 7.05
C THR A 85 -19.03 -8.72 7.72
N ALA A 86 -18.83 -7.57 7.07
CA ALA A 86 -19.38 -6.29 7.50
C ALA A 86 -20.93 -6.29 7.59
N ASN A 87 -21.47 -5.37 8.40
CA ASN A 87 -22.91 -5.13 8.45
C ASN A 87 -23.35 -4.25 7.27
N LYS A 88 -23.60 -4.88 6.12
CA LYS A 88 -23.95 -4.22 4.85
C LYS A 88 -25.07 -3.20 4.99
N LYS A 89 -26.14 -3.53 5.73
CA LYS A 89 -27.30 -2.65 5.90
C LYS A 89 -26.94 -1.38 6.66
N GLU A 90 -26.27 -1.52 7.80
CA GLU A 90 -25.85 -0.37 8.61
C GLU A 90 -24.78 0.47 7.88
N LEU A 91 -23.89 -0.17 7.10
CA LEU A 91 -22.96 0.56 6.25
C LEU A 91 -23.66 1.39 5.17
N ARG A 92 -24.69 0.84 4.50
CA ARG A 92 -25.51 1.58 3.53
C ARG A 92 -26.19 2.80 4.17
N ILE A 93 -26.72 2.65 5.38
CA ILE A 93 -27.33 3.74 6.16
C ILE A 93 -26.28 4.80 6.53
N TRP A 94 -25.15 4.38 7.09
CA TRP A 94 -24.05 5.25 7.48
C TRP A 94 -23.54 6.07 6.29
N LEU A 95 -23.31 5.42 5.16
CA LEU A 95 -22.82 6.06 3.94
C LEU A 95 -23.78 7.18 3.47
N LYS A 96 -25.09 6.90 3.44
CA LYS A 96 -26.10 7.90 3.09
C LYS A 96 -26.08 9.11 4.03
N GLN A 97 -25.85 8.90 5.33
CA GLN A 97 -25.85 9.96 6.34
C GLN A 97 -24.59 10.84 6.32
N VAL A 98 -23.43 10.27 5.98
CA VAL A 98 -22.15 10.98 6.02
C VAL A 98 -21.84 11.73 4.71
N CYS A 99 -22.28 11.19 3.57
CA CYS A 99 -22.01 11.75 2.24
C CYS A 99 -22.37 13.25 2.07
N PRO A 100 -23.47 13.79 2.62
CA PRO A 100 -23.81 15.22 2.49
C PRO A 100 -22.81 16.19 3.14
N GLN A 101 -21.87 15.69 3.94
CA GLN A 101 -20.87 16.49 4.67
C GLN A 101 -19.49 16.51 3.97
N ALA A 102 -19.38 15.87 2.80
CA ALA A 102 -18.09 15.63 2.13
C ALA A 102 -18.06 16.18 0.70
N ASP A 103 -16.85 16.44 0.22
CA ASP A 103 -16.61 16.95 -1.13
C ASP A 103 -16.47 15.80 -2.14
N ALA A 104 -15.91 14.66 -1.69
CA ALA A 104 -15.78 13.45 -2.48
C ALA A 104 -15.98 12.19 -1.63
N ALA A 105 -16.25 11.07 -2.31
CA ALA A 105 -16.36 9.76 -1.68
C ALA A 105 -15.57 8.71 -2.48
N ILE A 106 -14.83 7.85 -1.78
CA ILE A 106 -14.18 6.66 -2.32
C ILE A 106 -14.95 5.45 -1.79
N ILE A 107 -15.58 4.68 -2.69
CA ILE A 107 -16.56 3.65 -2.29
C ILE A 107 -16.19 2.30 -2.90
N SER A 108 -15.89 1.32 -2.05
CA SER A 108 -15.84 -0.09 -2.46
C SER A 108 -17.24 -0.65 -2.67
N THR A 109 -17.56 -1.07 -3.90
CA THR A 109 -18.82 -1.80 -4.15
C THR A 109 -18.78 -3.20 -3.56
N ASP A 110 -17.62 -3.84 -3.52
CA ASP A 110 -17.43 -5.15 -2.89
C ASP A 110 -17.81 -5.12 -1.39
N MET A 111 -17.40 -4.08 -0.67
CA MET A 111 -17.76 -3.92 0.75
C MET A 111 -19.28 -3.79 0.94
N LEU A 112 -19.98 -3.02 0.10
CA LEU A 112 -21.43 -2.86 0.24
C LEU A 112 -22.25 -4.09 -0.18
N ILE A 113 -21.77 -4.85 -1.17
CA ILE A 113 -22.49 -5.98 -1.74
C ILE A 113 -22.17 -7.28 -0.98
N HIS A 114 -20.88 -7.52 -0.74
CA HIS A 114 -20.37 -8.77 -0.18
C HIS A 114 -19.99 -8.66 1.29
N GLY A 115 -19.62 -7.47 1.75
CA GLY A 115 -19.23 -7.21 3.14
C GLY A 115 -17.74 -7.40 3.43
N SER A 116 -16.91 -7.83 2.47
CA SER A 116 -15.44 -7.81 2.53
C SER A 116 -14.84 -8.31 1.19
N LEU A 117 -13.53 -8.14 0.98
CA LEU A 117 -12.80 -8.78 -0.12
C LEU A 117 -12.86 -10.32 -0.05
N LEU A 118 -12.76 -10.91 1.14
CA LEU A 118 -12.83 -12.38 1.29
C LEU A 118 -14.22 -12.91 0.92
N ALA A 119 -15.27 -12.19 1.31
CA ALA A 119 -16.65 -12.54 0.98
C ALA A 119 -16.96 -12.36 -0.51
N SER A 120 -16.31 -11.40 -1.20
CA SER A 120 -16.50 -11.21 -2.64
C SER A 120 -15.92 -12.37 -3.46
N ARG A 121 -14.81 -12.98 -3.01
CA ARG A 121 -14.24 -14.21 -3.60
C ARG A 121 -15.19 -15.41 -3.56
N LEU A 122 -16.22 -15.37 -2.70
CA LEU A 122 -17.26 -16.39 -2.55
C LEU A 122 -18.61 -15.95 -3.15
N SER A 123 -18.71 -14.75 -3.72
CA SER A 123 -19.97 -14.16 -4.20
C SER A 123 -21.07 -14.15 -3.11
N MET A 124 -20.73 -13.85 -1.85
CA MET A 124 -21.68 -13.89 -0.70
C MET A 124 -22.82 -12.86 -0.76
N GLY A 125 -22.76 -11.92 -1.70
CA GLY A 125 -23.77 -10.88 -1.88
C GLY A 125 -24.86 -11.34 -2.85
N SER A 126 -26.10 -10.96 -2.60
CA SER A 126 -27.22 -11.32 -3.49
C SER A 126 -27.39 -10.32 -4.64
N THR A 127 -28.28 -10.65 -5.57
CA THR A 127 -28.70 -9.72 -6.63
C THR A 127 -29.44 -8.52 -6.03
N GLU A 128 -30.21 -8.73 -4.96
CA GLU A 128 -30.88 -7.66 -4.21
C GLU A 128 -29.87 -6.71 -3.57
N ASP A 129 -28.80 -7.23 -2.93
CA ASP A 129 -27.72 -6.39 -2.42
C ASP A 129 -27.08 -5.55 -3.54
N THR A 130 -26.88 -6.14 -4.72
CA THR A 130 -26.33 -5.42 -5.88
C THR A 130 -27.25 -4.27 -6.29
N ASN A 131 -28.55 -4.54 -6.43
CA ASN A 131 -29.53 -3.52 -6.80
C ASN A 131 -29.62 -2.41 -5.73
N GLU A 132 -29.65 -2.78 -4.45
CA GLU A 132 -29.68 -1.82 -3.34
C GLU A 132 -28.46 -0.87 -3.37
N VAL A 133 -27.28 -1.38 -3.77
CA VAL A 133 -26.07 -0.56 -3.89
C VAL A 133 -26.14 0.39 -5.08
N LEU A 134 -26.60 -0.07 -6.23
CA LEU A 134 -26.76 0.77 -7.42
C LEU A 134 -27.80 1.88 -7.17
N ASP A 135 -28.91 1.55 -6.51
CA ASP A 135 -29.94 2.49 -6.10
C ASP A 135 -29.40 3.49 -5.08
N LEU A 136 -28.65 3.02 -4.08
CA LEU A 136 -28.02 3.87 -3.06
C LEU A 136 -27.09 4.92 -3.69
N LEU A 137 -26.20 4.51 -4.61
CA LEU A 137 -25.28 5.42 -5.29
C LEU A 137 -26.06 6.48 -6.10
N THR A 138 -27.13 6.07 -6.76
CA THR A 138 -28.02 6.98 -7.50
C THR A 138 -28.71 7.97 -6.58
N VAL A 139 -29.24 7.52 -5.44
CA VAL A 139 -29.90 8.36 -4.44
C VAL A 139 -28.92 9.36 -3.82
N ILE A 140 -27.71 8.92 -3.46
CA ILE A 140 -26.68 9.81 -2.91
C ILE A 140 -26.33 10.90 -3.92
N HIS A 141 -26.15 10.56 -5.20
CA HIS A 141 -25.88 11.55 -6.24
C HIS A 141 -27.03 12.57 -6.39
N GLN A 142 -28.29 12.11 -6.35
CA GLN A 142 -29.46 12.98 -6.45
C GLN A 142 -29.61 13.92 -5.24
N GLU A 143 -29.38 13.40 -4.03
CA GLU A 143 -29.49 14.17 -2.77
C GLU A 143 -28.27 15.07 -2.52
N SER A 144 -27.11 14.74 -3.09
CA SER A 144 -25.84 15.47 -2.93
C SER A 144 -25.10 15.64 -4.27
N PRO A 145 -25.63 16.44 -5.21
CA PRO A 145 -25.06 16.58 -6.56
C PRO A 145 -23.67 17.25 -6.60
N HIS A 146 -23.23 17.85 -5.50
CA HIS A 146 -21.89 18.42 -5.36
C HIS A 146 -20.82 17.37 -5.02
N LEU A 147 -21.23 16.21 -4.47
CA LEU A 147 -20.33 15.15 -4.04
C LEU A 147 -19.78 14.41 -5.27
N LYS A 148 -18.46 14.36 -5.41
CA LYS A 148 -17.82 13.51 -6.42
C LYS A 148 -17.69 12.08 -5.91
N ILE A 149 -18.45 11.15 -6.50
CA ILE A 149 -18.43 9.74 -6.11
C ILE A 149 -17.45 8.96 -6.98
N TYR A 150 -16.38 8.44 -6.37
CA TYR A 150 -15.44 7.53 -7.00
C TYR A 150 -15.69 6.12 -6.47
N ALA A 151 -16.14 5.23 -7.34
CA ALA A 151 -16.36 3.83 -6.96
C ALA A 151 -15.15 2.98 -7.33
N PHE A 152 -15.00 1.84 -6.65
CA PHE A 152 -14.10 0.80 -7.12
C PHE A 152 -14.64 -0.59 -6.83
N ASN A 153 -14.28 -1.52 -7.70
CA ASN A 153 -14.72 -2.90 -7.68
C ASN A 153 -13.55 -3.81 -8.09
N ILE A 154 -13.46 -5.00 -7.51
CA ILE A 154 -12.33 -5.92 -7.71
C ILE A 154 -12.74 -7.08 -8.61
N ILE A 155 -11.97 -7.32 -9.68
CA ILE A 155 -12.04 -8.57 -10.43
C ILE A 155 -11.50 -9.69 -9.53
N PRO A 156 -12.26 -10.77 -9.30
CA PRO A 156 -11.90 -11.81 -8.34
C PRO A 156 -10.57 -12.52 -8.62
N ARG A 157 -9.96 -13.02 -7.55
CA ARG A 157 -8.68 -13.74 -7.55
C ARG A 157 -8.67 -14.90 -8.53
N LEU A 158 -7.53 -15.17 -9.15
CA LEU A 158 -7.33 -16.34 -10.01
C LEU A 158 -7.61 -17.65 -9.28
N LEU A 159 -7.14 -17.79 -8.05
CA LEU A 159 -7.43 -18.98 -7.24
C LEU A 159 -8.85 -18.94 -6.70
N ILE A 160 -9.51 -20.10 -6.69
CA ILE A 160 -10.80 -20.26 -6.01
C ILE A 160 -10.62 -19.97 -4.50
N ALA A 161 -11.69 -19.54 -3.85
CA ALA A 161 -11.67 -19.21 -2.42
C ALA A 161 -11.14 -20.38 -1.58
N ASP A 162 -10.31 -20.08 -0.60
CA ASP A 162 -9.67 -21.07 0.26
C ASP A 162 -10.64 -21.50 1.37
N ASN A 163 -11.38 -22.58 1.12
CA ASN A 163 -12.31 -23.18 2.07
C ASN A 163 -12.24 -24.71 1.98
N GLN A 164 -12.82 -25.39 2.96
CA GLN A 164 -12.76 -26.85 3.07
C GLN A 164 -13.26 -27.58 1.81
N GLU A 165 -14.26 -27.03 1.10
CA GLU A 165 -14.82 -27.62 -0.12
C GLU A 165 -13.89 -27.46 -1.32
N ASN A 166 -13.16 -26.34 -1.39
CA ASN A 166 -12.34 -25.96 -2.54
C ASN A 166 -10.89 -26.45 -2.48
N ILE A 167 -10.35 -26.73 -1.29
CA ILE A 167 -8.93 -27.12 -1.11
C ILE A 167 -8.52 -28.28 -2.05
N ALA A 168 -9.38 -29.28 -2.24
CA ALA A 168 -9.11 -30.43 -3.09
C ALA A 168 -8.99 -30.07 -4.60
N TYR A 169 -9.59 -28.97 -5.03
CA TYR A 169 -9.70 -28.59 -6.45
C TYR A 169 -8.79 -27.43 -6.85
N GLN A 170 -8.13 -26.75 -5.91
CA GLN A 170 -7.28 -25.57 -6.15
C GLN A 170 -6.34 -25.73 -7.36
N LYS A 171 -5.56 -26.82 -7.39
CA LYS A 171 -4.57 -27.07 -8.45
C LYS A 171 -5.23 -27.25 -9.82
N ASN A 172 -6.30 -28.03 -9.89
CA ASN A 172 -6.98 -28.32 -11.15
C ASN A 172 -7.78 -27.12 -11.66
N MET A 173 -8.38 -26.33 -10.75
CA MET A 173 -9.08 -25.09 -11.09
C MET A 173 -8.12 -24.00 -11.55
N LEU A 174 -6.94 -23.87 -10.92
CA LEU A 174 -5.88 -23.01 -11.43
C LEU A 174 -5.52 -23.39 -12.86
N LYS A 175 -5.20 -24.68 -13.11
CA LYS A 175 -4.86 -25.15 -14.45
C LYS A 175 -5.99 -24.89 -15.45
N TYR A 176 -7.24 -25.17 -15.08
CA TYR A 176 -8.41 -24.90 -15.92
C TYR A 176 -8.49 -23.41 -16.28
N SER A 177 -8.33 -22.51 -15.31
CA SER A 177 -8.38 -21.07 -15.53
C SER A 177 -7.30 -20.57 -16.48
N LEU A 178 -6.05 -21.04 -16.29
CA LEU A 178 -4.91 -20.68 -17.15
C LEU A 178 -5.13 -21.14 -18.60
N ILE A 179 -5.48 -22.42 -18.78
CA ILE A 179 -5.67 -23.00 -20.11
C ILE A 179 -6.88 -22.34 -20.80
N LYS A 180 -7.93 -21.98 -20.05
CA LYS A 180 -9.11 -21.32 -20.63
C LYS A 180 -8.79 -19.98 -21.28
N ASP A 181 -7.95 -19.17 -20.64
CA ASP A 181 -7.48 -17.90 -21.21
C ASP A 181 -6.53 -18.13 -22.41
N GLN A 182 -5.70 -19.18 -22.35
CA GLN A 182 -4.83 -19.58 -23.48
C GLN A 182 -5.64 -20.03 -24.69
N VAL A 183 -6.68 -20.87 -24.51
CA VAL A 183 -7.59 -21.27 -25.60
C VAL A 183 -8.31 -20.05 -26.17
N TYR A 184 -8.80 -19.16 -25.30
CA TYR A 184 -9.44 -17.92 -25.73
C TYR A 184 -8.50 -17.02 -26.56
N THR A 185 -7.20 -17.05 -26.28
CA THR A 185 -6.20 -16.20 -26.95
C THR A 185 -5.61 -16.84 -28.22
N PHE A 186 -5.34 -18.14 -28.20
CA PHE A 186 -4.53 -18.82 -29.22
C PHE A 186 -5.27 -19.92 -30.01
N GLU A 187 -6.44 -20.36 -29.56
CA GLU A 187 -7.27 -21.38 -30.22
C GLU A 187 -6.54 -22.73 -30.51
N ASN A 188 -5.55 -23.11 -29.68
CA ASN A 188 -4.81 -24.36 -29.84
C ASN A 188 -5.65 -25.60 -29.49
N THR A 189 -5.66 -26.59 -30.39
CA THR A 189 -6.38 -27.88 -30.23
C THR A 189 -5.92 -28.70 -29.02
N GLU A 190 -4.64 -28.69 -28.64
CA GLU A 190 -4.13 -29.42 -27.48
C GLU A 190 -4.68 -28.86 -26.16
N ASP A 191 -4.74 -27.54 -26.06
CA ASP A 191 -5.29 -26.84 -24.90
C ASP A 191 -6.81 -27.08 -24.79
N ILE A 192 -7.53 -27.08 -25.92
CA ILE A 192 -8.96 -27.43 -25.98
C ILE A 192 -9.20 -28.85 -25.44
N ASN A 193 -8.40 -29.84 -25.87
CA ASN A 193 -8.49 -31.21 -25.36
C ASN A 193 -8.17 -31.28 -23.85
N THR A 194 -7.22 -30.46 -23.38
CA THR A 194 -6.87 -30.36 -21.97
C THR A 194 -8.03 -29.81 -21.13
N ILE A 195 -8.74 -28.78 -21.61
CA ILE A 195 -9.96 -28.26 -20.97
C ILE A 195 -11.00 -29.37 -20.84
N TYR A 196 -11.32 -30.08 -21.93
CA TYR A 196 -12.30 -31.16 -21.88
C TYR A 196 -11.94 -32.28 -20.90
N SER A 197 -10.64 -32.57 -20.74
CA SER A 197 -10.18 -33.52 -19.73
C SER A 197 -10.37 -32.97 -18.30
N LEU A 198 -10.09 -31.70 -18.07
CA LEU A 198 -10.24 -31.06 -16.76
C LEU A 198 -11.71 -30.95 -16.36
N GLU A 199 -12.60 -30.59 -17.28
CA GLU A 199 -14.05 -30.51 -17.05
C GLU A 199 -14.66 -31.85 -16.65
N LYS A 200 -14.09 -32.98 -17.10
CA LYS A 200 -14.51 -34.32 -16.66
C LYS A 200 -14.02 -34.71 -15.27
N GLN A 201 -12.92 -34.10 -14.80
CA GLN A 201 -12.31 -34.40 -13.50
C GLN A 201 -12.82 -33.49 -12.38
N LEU A 202 -13.26 -32.28 -12.74
CA LEU A 202 -13.75 -31.27 -11.82
C LEU A 202 -15.25 -31.41 -11.61
N PRO A 203 -15.76 -31.23 -10.39
CA PRO A 203 -17.20 -31.15 -10.16
C PRO A 203 -17.81 -29.98 -10.94
N TYR A 204 -18.92 -30.25 -11.62
CA TYR A 204 -19.62 -29.24 -12.43
C TYR A 204 -19.99 -27.99 -11.63
N ASN A 205 -20.44 -28.15 -10.39
CA ASN A 205 -20.80 -27.04 -9.51
C ASN A 205 -19.61 -26.12 -9.17
N VAL A 206 -18.39 -26.66 -9.06
CA VAL A 206 -17.18 -25.87 -8.78
C VAL A 206 -16.83 -25.00 -10.00
N ILE A 207 -16.85 -25.58 -11.20
CA ILE A 207 -16.63 -24.82 -12.45
C ILE A 207 -17.71 -23.76 -12.61
N GLN A 208 -18.99 -24.15 -12.48
CA GLN A 208 -20.12 -23.23 -12.65
C GLN A 208 -20.06 -22.06 -11.67
N HIS A 209 -19.78 -22.32 -10.40
CA HIS A 209 -19.66 -21.26 -9.39
C HIS A 209 -18.51 -20.30 -9.73
N TYR A 210 -17.35 -20.85 -10.11
CA TYR A 210 -16.19 -20.07 -10.48
C TYR A 210 -16.42 -19.21 -11.74
N THR A 211 -17.05 -19.74 -12.79
CA THR A 211 -17.34 -18.96 -14.00
C THR A 211 -18.44 -17.91 -13.76
N ALA A 212 -19.50 -18.27 -13.02
CA ALA A 212 -20.59 -17.34 -12.70
C ALA A 212 -20.11 -16.15 -11.87
N LEU A 213 -19.12 -16.34 -11.00
CA LEU A 213 -18.48 -15.26 -10.25
C LEU A 213 -17.91 -14.17 -11.20
N TYR A 214 -17.20 -14.57 -12.25
CA TYR A 214 -16.64 -13.65 -13.24
C TYR A 214 -17.71 -13.00 -14.13
N GLU A 215 -18.74 -13.75 -14.53
CA GLU A 215 -19.86 -13.23 -15.32
C GLU A 215 -20.62 -12.14 -14.56
N LYS A 216 -20.95 -12.39 -13.28
CA LYS A 216 -21.57 -11.40 -12.39
C LYS A 216 -20.70 -10.17 -12.21
N ASN A 217 -19.40 -10.37 -11.99
CA ASN A 217 -18.45 -9.26 -11.83
C ASN A 217 -18.36 -8.41 -13.10
N THR A 218 -18.32 -9.01 -14.29
CA THR A 218 -18.35 -8.29 -15.57
C THR A 218 -19.65 -7.51 -15.72
N ALA A 219 -20.81 -8.12 -15.45
CA ALA A 219 -22.10 -7.44 -15.51
C ALA A 219 -22.18 -6.23 -14.58
N LEU A 220 -21.72 -6.36 -13.33
CA LEU A 220 -21.65 -5.25 -12.37
C LEU A 220 -20.75 -4.12 -12.88
N ASN A 221 -19.53 -4.45 -13.32
CA ASN A 221 -18.58 -3.45 -13.82
C ASN A 221 -19.10 -2.69 -15.04
N LEU A 222 -19.82 -3.34 -15.96
CA LEU A 222 -20.46 -2.67 -17.09
C LEU A 222 -21.55 -1.68 -16.65
N THR A 223 -22.33 -2.06 -15.64
CA THR A 223 -23.32 -1.16 -15.03
C THR A 223 -22.65 0.04 -14.37
N LEU A 224 -21.58 -0.18 -13.60
CA LEU A 224 -20.81 0.91 -12.99
C LEU A 224 -20.18 1.83 -14.04
N MET A 225 -19.63 1.30 -15.14
CA MET A 225 -19.14 2.10 -16.27
C MET A 225 -20.27 2.98 -16.87
N ASN A 226 -21.48 2.43 -17.00
CA ASN A 226 -22.63 3.20 -17.46
C ASN A 226 -23.04 4.30 -16.45
N MET A 227 -22.92 4.07 -15.14
CA MET A 227 -23.15 5.11 -14.14
C MET A 227 -22.12 6.24 -14.21
N VAL A 228 -20.86 5.96 -14.59
CA VAL A 228 -19.87 7.02 -14.90
C VAL A 228 -20.26 7.80 -16.15
N GLU A 229 -20.74 7.11 -17.19
CA GLU A 229 -21.21 7.75 -18.43
C GLU A 229 -22.41 8.68 -18.18
N GLN A 230 -23.31 8.28 -17.28
CA GLN A 230 -24.47 9.06 -16.84
C GLN A 230 -24.12 10.18 -15.85
N GLY A 231 -22.89 10.26 -15.36
CA GLY A 231 -22.43 11.27 -14.41
C GLY A 231 -22.83 11.01 -12.95
N VAL A 232 -23.44 9.85 -12.64
CA VAL A 232 -23.73 9.43 -11.26
C VAL A 232 -22.43 9.19 -10.49
N LEU A 233 -21.44 8.58 -11.16
CA LEU A 233 -20.09 8.39 -10.64
C LEU A 233 -19.14 9.37 -11.33
N ALA A 234 -18.32 10.07 -10.54
CA ALA A 234 -17.25 10.92 -11.04
C ALA A 234 -16.10 10.10 -11.66
N GLY A 235 -15.84 8.91 -11.12
CA GLY A 235 -14.85 7.98 -11.64
C GLY A 235 -15.04 6.55 -11.12
N LEU A 236 -14.37 5.62 -11.79
CA LEU A 236 -14.40 4.19 -11.46
C LEU A 236 -13.01 3.58 -11.58
N VAL A 237 -12.56 2.85 -10.57
CA VAL A 237 -11.38 1.98 -10.67
C VAL A 237 -11.82 0.53 -10.58
N ILE A 238 -11.47 -0.26 -11.60
CA ILE A 238 -11.67 -1.70 -11.62
C ILE A 238 -10.31 -2.34 -11.32
N GLY A 239 -10.14 -2.82 -10.09
CA GLY A 239 -8.95 -3.55 -9.67
C GLY A 239 -8.99 -5.01 -10.11
N GLN A 240 -7.87 -5.70 -9.98
CA GLN A 240 -7.76 -7.15 -10.23
C GLN A 240 -6.94 -7.75 -9.11
N ASP A 241 -7.53 -8.69 -8.38
CA ASP A 241 -6.87 -9.49 -7.34
C ASP A 241 -5.80 -10.43 -7.95
N ASP A 242 -5.10 -11.20 -7.12
CA ASP A 242 -3.92 -11.97 -7.52
C ASP A 242 -4.15 -12.75 -8.82
N GLY A 243 -3.20 -12.62 -9.73
CA GLY A 243 -3.26 -13.22 -11.05
C GLY A 243 -1.94 -13.83 -11.52
N GLN A 244 -1.98 -14.33 -12.76
CA GLN A 244 -0.84 -14.80 -13.52
C GLN A 244 -0.95 -14.25 -14.95
N PRO A 245 0.09 -14.35 -15.80
CA PRO A 245 0.04 -13.89 -17.18
C PRO A 245 -1.16 -14.41 -17.98
N PHE A 246 -1.66 -15.59 -17.62
CA PHE A 246 -2.92 -16.14 -18.11
C PHE A 246 -3.90 -16.38 -16.95
N GLY A 247 -5.19 -16.47 -17.28
CA GLY A 247 -6.26 -16.84 -16.36
C GLY A 247 -7.57 -16.13 -16.67
N ILE A 248 -8.71 -16.70 -16.25
CA ILE A 248 -10.03 -16.10 -16.45
C ILE A 248 -10.15 -14.63 -15.98
N PRO A 249 -9.51 -14.18 -14.87
CA PRO A 249 -9.49 -12.75 -14.53
C PRO A 249 -9.01 -11.84 -15.68
N ASN A 250 -8.05 -12.32 -16.48
CA ASN A 250 -7.54 -11.58 -17.63
C ASN A 250 -8.55 -11.49 -18.78
N MET A 251 -9.34 -12.55 -19.01
CA MET A 251 -10.44 -12.53 -19.98
C MET A 251 -11.48 -11.47 -19.59
N ASN A 252 -11.90 -11.46 -18.33
CA ASN A 252 -12.81 -10.43 -17.79
C ASN A 252 -12.27 -9.02 -18.00
N LYS A 253 -11.01 -8.82 -17.64
CA LYS A 253 -10.34 -7.54 -17.82
C LYS A 253 -10.30 -7.13 -19.30
N GLN A 254 -9.96 -8.03 -20.22
CA GLN A 254 -9.91 -7.75 -21.65
C GLN A 254 -11.30 -7.35 -22.19
N GLN A 255 -12.37 -8.02 -21.76
CA GLN A 255 -13.74 -7.65 -22.12
C GLN A 255 -14.07 -6.23 -21.66
N LEU A 256 -13.76 -5.88 -20.41
CA LEU A 256 -13.99 -4.54 -19.86
C LEU A 256 -13.12 -3.47 -20.55
N GLN A 257 -11.86 -3.80 -20.86
CA GLN A 257 -10.96 -2.92 -21.61
C GLN A 257 -11.48 -2.65 -23.03
N HIS A 258 -11.99 -3.67 -23.71
CA HIS A 258 -12.59 -3.52 -25.03
C HIS A 258 -13.82 -2.58 -24.98
N GLN A 259 -14.69 -2.73 -23.98
CA GLN A 259 -15.84 -1.83 -23.78
C GLN A 259 -15.40 -0.40 -23.48
N LEU A 260 -14.35 -0.21 -22.67
CA LEU A 260 -13.81 1.10 -22.36
C LEU A 260 -13.25 1.81 -23.60
N ILE A 261 -12.54 1.10 -24.47
CA ILE A 261 -11.98 1.65 -25.73
C ILE A 261 -13.09 2.17 -26.65
N GLN A 262 -14.26 1.51 -26.65
CA GLN A 262 -15.41 1.92 -27.45
C GLN A 262 -16.16 3.15 -26.90
N LYS A 263 -15.84 3.60 -25.68
CA LYS A 263 -16.50 4.73 -25.01
C LYS A 263 -15.49 5.85 -24.66
N PRO A 264 -15.13 6.72 -25.62
CA PRO A 264 -14.18 7.81 -25.37
C PRO A 264 -14.60 8.77 -24.24
N SER A 265 -15.91 8.90 -23.97
CA SER A 265 -16.47 9.69 -22.86
C SER A 265 -16.00 9.22 -21.48
N LEU A 266 -15.60 7.95 -21.36
CA LEU A 266 -15.09 7.34 -20.14
C LEU A 266 -13.57 7.44 -19.99
N ALA A 267 -12.87 7.95 -21.01
CA ALA A 267 -11.43 8.14 -20.96
C ALA A 267 -11.05 9.04 -19.77
N ASN A 268 -10.04 8.62 -19.00
CA ASN A 268 -9.55 9.30 -17.79
C ASN A 268 -10.54 9.37 -16.62
N LYS A 269 -11.72 8.76 -16.73
CA LYS A 269 -12.67 8.57 -15.61
C LYS A 269 -12.74 7.13 -15.14
N VAL A 270 -12.51 6.18 -16.05
CA VAL A 270 -12.48 4.75 -15.75
C VAL A 270 -11.06 4.22 -15.91
N PHE A 271 -10.55 3.57 -14.86
CA PHE A 271 -9.24 2.93 -14.86
C PHE A 271 -9.41 1.45 -14.58
N ILE A 272 -8.68 0.61 -15.33
CA ILE A 272 -8.61 -0.83 -15.09
C ILE A 272 -7.17 -1.16 -14.71
N THR A 273 -6.96 -1.74 -13.54
CA THR A 273 -5.63 -1.96 -12.96
C THR A 273 -5.51 -3.30 -12.26
N ARG A 274 -4.29 -3.66 -11.91
CA ARG A 274 -3.96 -4.83 -11.07
C ARG A 274 -3.68 -4.37 -9.66
N GLY A 275 -4.01 -5.19 -8.69
CA GLY A 275 -4.00 -4.83 -7.27
C GLY A 275 -5.40 -4.52 -6.76
N THR A 276 -5.48 -4.47 -5.43
CA THR A 276 -6.73 -4.43 -4.67
C THR A 276 -6.60 -3.44 -3.54
N ASP A 277 -5.65 -3.70 -2.66
CA ASP A 277 -5.54 -3.07 -1.36
C ASP A 277 -5.20 -1.58 -1.48
N GLU A 278 -4.39 -1.23 -2.48
CA GLU A 278 -3.90 0.11 -2.75
C GLU A 278 -4.85 0.96 -3.61
N VAL A 279 -5.97 0.40 -4.09
CA VAL A 279 -6.89 1.13 -4.97
C VAL A 279 -7.45 2.38 -4.28
N ALA A 280 -7.83 2.27 -3.00
CA ALA A 280 -8.37 3.39 -2.24
C ALA A 280 -7.34 4.52 -2.04
N ILE A 281 -6.09 4.18 -1.68
CA ILE A 281 -5.03 5.21 -1.58
C ILE A 281 -4.71 5.81 -2.95
N SER A 282 -4.76 5.03 -4.03
CA SER A 282 -4.53 5.54 -5.39
C SER A 282 -5.62 6.55 -5.80
N LEU A 283 -6.87 6.26 -5.47
CA LEU A 283 -8.00 7.19 -5.66
C LEU A 283 -7.90 8.44 -4.79
N LEU A 284 -7.41 8.33 -3.54
CA LEU A 284 -7.14 9.51 -2.71
C LEU A 284 -6.11 10.42 -3.37
N GLY A 285 -5.02 9.85 -3.91
CA GLY A 285 -4.03 10.60 -4.69
C GLY A 285 -4.65 11.27 -5.91
N HIS A 286 -5.47 10.54 -6.67
CA HIS A 286 -6.22 11.08 -7.82
C HIS A 286 -7.05 12.29 -7.44
N ILE A 287 -7.89 12.15 -6.40
CA ILE A 287 -8.77 13.22 -5.89
C ILE A 287 -7.91 14.42 -5.46
N ALA A 288 -6.82 14.17 -4.74
CA ALA A 288 -5.92 15.23 -4.31
C ALA A 288 -5.39 16.01 -5.51
N MET A 289 -4.93 15.35 -6.58
CA MET A 289 -4.38 16.02 -7.76
C MET A 289 -5.47 16.73 -8.59
N GLU A 290 -6.63 16.09 -8.78
CA GLU A 290 -7.74 16.62 -9.56
C GLU A 290 -8.26 17.94 -8.98
N TYR A 291 -8.45 18.01 -7.65
CA TYR A 291 -8.93 19.23 -7.00
C TYR A 291 -7.91 20.37 -7.01
N SER A 292 -6.61 20.08 -7.13
CA SER A 292 -5.57 21.12 -7.22
C SER A 292 -5.17 21.50 -8.64
N ASN A 293 -5.53 20.70 -9.65
CA ASN A 293 -5.09 20.89 -11.04
C ASN A 293 -3.55 21.02 -11.18
N ASP A 294 -2.80 20.22 -10.40
CA ASP A 294 -1.33 20.24 -10.33
C ASP A 294 -0.78 18.81 -10.36
N PRO A 295 -0.72 18.16 -11.53
CA PRO A 295 -0.24 16.79 -11.64
C PRO A 295 1.29 16.74 -11.48
N PRO A 296 1.83 15.91 -10.57
CA PRO A 296 3.27 15.80 -10.38
C PRO A 296 3.93 15.07 -11.53
N LYS A 297 5.16 15.48 -11.85
CA LYS A 297 6.01 14.87 -12.87
C LYS A 297 6.96 13.87 -12.23
N ILE A 298 7.00 12.66 -12.74
CA ILE A 298 7.74 11.54 -12.16
C ILE A 298 8.76 11.01 -13.15
N PHE A 299 10.05 11.01 -12.77
CA PHE A 299 11.07 10.29 -13.54
C PHE A 299 11.22 8.88 -12.98
N VAL A 300 11.00 7.86 -13.81
CA VAL A 300 11.09 6.45 -13.38
C VAL A 300 12.51 5.94 -13.64
N MET A 301 13.14 5.42 -12.59
CA MET A 301 14.45 4.79 -12.68
C MET A 301 14.40 3.38 -12.11
N TYR A 302 14.99 2.41 -12.81
CA TYR A 302 15.04 1.03 -12.37
C TYR A 302 16.44 0.69 -11.85
N SER A 303 16.50 -0.10 -10.77
CA SER A 303 17.75 -0.56 -10.14
C SER A 303 18.68 -1.35 -11.07
N ASN A 304 18.11 -2.02 -12.08
CA ASN A 304 18.83 -2.76 -13.11
C ASN A 304 18.02 -2.75 -14.43
N HIS A 305 18.65 -3.19 -15.52
CA HIS A 305 18.08 -3.15 -16.87
C HIS A 305 16.80 -4.01 -17.02
N ASP A 306 16.78 -5.19 -16.39
CA ASP A 306 15.72 -6.19 -16.60
C ASP A 306 14.50 -5.94 -15.71
N ALA A 307 14.65 -5.19 -14.61
CA ALA A 307 13.62 -4.94 -13.60
C ALA A 307 12.29 -4.48 -14.19
N ALA A 308 12.33 -3.65 -15.23
CA ALA A 308 11.16 -3.15 -15.93
C ALA A 308 10.32 -4.26 -16.59
N GLN A 309 10.96 -5.32 -17.10
CA GLN A 309 10.33 -6.40 -17.86
C GLN A 309 9.95 -7.61 -17.01
N LEU A 310 10.41 -7.68 -15.76
CA LEU A 310 10.08 -8.77 -14.85
C LEU A 310 8.57 -8.82 -14.59
N ILE A 311 8.03 -10.03 -14.56
CA ILE A 311 6.67 -10.32 -14.10
C ILE A 311 6.80 -10.94 -12.72
N MET A 312 6.40 -10.20 -11.70
CA MET A 312 6.51 -10.60 -10.30
C MET A 312 5.38 -11.58 -9.91
N PRO A 313 5.53 -12.35 -8.83
CA PRO A 313 4.45 -13.21 -8.34
C PRO A 313 3.14 -12.44 -8.13
N PHE A 314 2.04 -13.15 -8.38
CA PHE A 314 0.66 -12.61 -8.32
C PHE A 314 0.33 -11.51 -9.34
N MET A 315 1.28 -11.14 -10.22
CA MET A 315 1.09 -10.13 -11.24
C MET A 315 0.86 -10.76 -12.62
N PRO A 316 -0.10 -10.26 -13.41
CA PRO A 316 -0.34 -10.72 -14.78
C PRO A 316 0.48 -9.99 -15.85
N HIS A 317 1.36 -9.05 -15.48
CA HIS A 317 2.20 -8.30 -16.43
C HIS A 317 3.45 -7.73 -15.77
N THR A 318 4.25 -7.04 -16.59
CA THR A 318 5.54 -6.49 -16.20
C THR A 318 5.44 -5.38 -15.16
N VAL A 319 6.51 -5.20 -14.38
CA VAL A 319 6.67 -4.09 -13.43
C VAL A 319 6.47 -2.74 -14.11
N ALA A 320 7.04 -2.52 -15.29
CA ALA A 320 6.89 -1.25 -16.01
C ALA A 320 5.43 -0.93 -16.37
N LYS A 321 4.66 -1.95 -16.74
CA LYS A 321 3.23 -1.76 -17.00
C LYS A 321 2.48 -1.38 -15.72
N THR A 322 2.85 -1.95 -14.58
CA THR A 322 2.30 -1.56 -13.27
C THR A 322 2.64 -0.11 -12.93
N VAL A 323 3.90 0.30 -13.13
CA VAL A 323 4.33 1.70 -12.92
C VAL A 323 3.45 2.67 -13.71
N GLN A 324 3.28 2.41 -15.01
CA GLN A 324 2.44 3.25 -15.89
C GLN A 324 0.99 3.33 -15.40
N GLU A 325 0.41 2.20 -14.96
CA GLU A 325 -0.96 2.17 -14.43
C GLU A 325 -1.09 3.00 -13.16
N LYS A 326 -0.16 2.88 -12.21
CA LYS A 326 -0.23 3.59 -10.93
C LYS A 326 0.05 5.08 -11.06
N ILE A 327 1.01 5.48 -11.90
CA ILE A 327 1.25 6.89 -12.23
C ILE A 327 -0.02 7.52 -12.81
N ARG A 328 -0.67 6.83 -13.76
CA ARG A 328 -1.90 7.34 -14.40
C ARG A 328 -3.06 7.47 -13.42
N ILE A 329 -3.28 6.46 -12.56
CA ILE A 329 -4.37 6.50 -11.57
C ILE A 329 -4.15 7.63 -10.57
N ALA A 330 -2.92 7.79 -10.07
CA ALA A 330 -2.58 8.85 -9.13
C ALA A 330 -2.74 10.28 -9.70
N GLY A 331 -3.00 10.42 -11.01
CA GLY A 331 -3.10 11.72 -11.68
C GLY A 331 -1.74 12.35 -11.95
N ALA A 332 -0.67 11.55 -11.95
CA ALA A 332 0.69 11.98 -12.22
C ALA A 332 1.07 11.82 -13.69
N VAL A 333 2.18 12.45 -14.10
CA VAL A 333 2.71 12.40 -15.47
C VAL A 333 4.14 11.90 -15.45
N GLU A 334 4.48 10.98 -16.35
CA GLU A 334 5.86 10.51 -16.50
C GLU A 334 6.72 11.57 -17.20
N ALA A 335 7.86 11.90 -16.61
CA ALA A 335 8.84 12.84 -17.14
C ALA A 335 9.86 12.10 -18.01
N GLY A 336 10.17 12.64 -19.19
CA GLY A 336 11.18 12.05 -20.08
C GLY A 336 12.63 12.27 -19.64
N LYS A 337 12.86 13.17 -18.68
CA LYS A 337 14.18 13.49 -18.12
C LYS A 337 14.09 13.80 -16.63
N ILE A 338 15.17 13.50 -15.92
CA ILE A 338 15.30 13.68 -14.47
C ILE A 338 15.17 15.14 -14.02
N ASP A 339 15.65 16.09 -14.83
CA ASP A 339 15.61 17.55 -14.55
C ASP A 339 14.21 18.17 -14.67
N GLN A 340 13.26 17.44 -15.26
CA GLN A 340 11.88 17.87 -15.44
C GLN A 340 10.91 17.27 -14.42
N ALA A 341 11.40 16.37 -13.57
CA ALA A 341 10.57 15.66 -12.60
C ALA A 341 10.51 16.39 -11.26
N ASP A 342 9.34 16.35 -10.62
CA ASP A 342 9.17 16.78 -9.24
C ASP A 342 9.80 15.77 -8.27
N PHE A 343 9.79 14.48 -8.62
CA PHE A 343 10.51 13.43 -7.90
C PHE A 343 10.88 12.23 -8.79
N ILE A 344 11.80 11.41 -8.27
CA ILE A 344 12.25 10.17 -8.91
C ILE A 344 11.54 8.99 -8.24
N LEU A 345 10.92 8.14 -9.05
CA LEU A 345 10.46 6.82 -8.62
C LEU A 345 11.58 5.81 -8.90
N TYR A 346 12.35 5.46 -7.87
CA TYR A 346 13.40 4.45 -7.95
C TYR A 346 12.80 3.07 -7.67
N VAL A 347 12.77 2.20 -8.68
CA VAL A 347 12.17 0.87 -8.61
C VAL A 347 13.26 -0.19 -8.51
N HIS A 348 13.44 -0.70 -7.30
CA HIS A 348 14.24 -1.89 -7.03
C HIS A 348 13.42 -3.15 -7.19
N VAL A 349 14.00 -4.16 -7.87
CA VAL A 349 13.44 -5.50 -7.97
C VAL A 349 14.51 -6.50 -7.62
N GLY A 350 14.49 -6.97 -6.38
CA GLY A 350 15.39 -7.99 -5.87
C GLY A 350 14.94 -9.39 -6.24
N THR A 351 15.89 -10.19 -6.72
CA THR A 351 15.72 -11.61 -7.01
C THR A 351 16.90 -12.38 -6.42
N ALA A 352 16.81 -13.71 -6.37
CA ALA A 352 17.93 -14.55 -5.99
C ALA A 352 19.18 -14.35 -6.87
N ASN A 353 19.01 -13.85 -8.11
CA ASN A 353 20.06 -13.81 -9.12
C ASN A 353 20.77 -12.46 -9.25
N ASN A 354 20.27 -11.38 -8.63
CA ASN A 354 20.82 -10.03 -8.82
C ASN A 354 21.35 -9.37 -7.54
N GLN A 355 21.56 -10.13 -6.46
CA GLN A 355 22.09 -9.61 -5.19
C GLN A 355 23.44 -8.89 -5.36
N SER A 356 24.25 -9.29 -6.34
CA SER A 356 25.54 -8.64 -6.65
C SER A 356 25.41 -7.17 -7.08
N THR A 357 24.23 -6.71 -7.52
CA THR A 357 24.02 -5.31 -7.92
C THR A 357 23.58 -4.41 -6.77
N PHE A 358 23.21 -4.96 -5.61
CA PHE A 358 22.52 -4.20 -4.56
C PHE A 358 23.38 -3.06 -4.00
N SER A 359 24.68 -3.29 -3.82
CA SER A 359 25.58 -2.24 -3.35
C SER A 359 25.65 -1.06 -4.33
N SER A 360 25.62 -1.33 -5.64
CA SER A 360 25.59 -0.27 -6.66
C SER A 360 24.24 0.43 -6.73
N SER A 361 23.13 -0.29 -6.53
CA SER A 361 21.79 0.29 -6.45
C SER A 361 21.64 1.20 -5.23
N ALA A 362 22.20 0.79 -4.08
CA ALA A 362 22.24 1.61 -2.87
C ALA A 362 23.08 2.89 -3.06
N GLU A 363 24.24 2.78 -3.73
CA GLU A 363 25.06 3.94 -4.09
C GLU A 363 24.32 4.90 -5.03
N GLN A 364 23.57 4.39 -6.01
CA GLN A 364 22.72 5.24 -6.87
C GLN A 364 21.69 6.01 -6.05
N VAL A 365 20.98 5.34 -5.12
CA VAL A 365 20.01 6.01 -4.24
C VAL A 365 20.70 7.08 -3.38
N SER A 366 21.86 6.77 -2.80
CA SER A 366 22.64 7.75 -2.03
C SER A 366 22.99 8.97 -2.85
N ASN A 367 23.55 8.76 -4.05
CA ASN A 367 23.96 9.85 -4.94
C ASN A 367 22.79 10.76 -5.34
N LEU A 368 21.59 10.20 -5.56
CA LEU A 368 20.39 10.99 -5.84
C LEU A 368 20.00 11.87 -4.65
N LEU A 369 20.00 11.29 -3.45
CA LEU A 369 19.66 12.01 -2.22
C LEU A 369 20.69 13.10 -1.91
N ASP A 370 21.98 12.85 -2.15
CA ASP A 370 23.06 13.81 -1.93
C ASP A 370 23.04 14.97 -2.93
N GLN A 371 22.55 14.72 -4.15
CA GLN A 371 22.28 15.75 -5.16
C GLN A 371 20.99 16.55 -4.86
N GLY A 372 20.22 16.16 -3.84
CA GLY A 372 19.02 16.86 -3.41
C GLY A 372 17.74 16.48 -4.18
N TYR A 373 17.79 15.42 -5.00
CA TYR A 373 16.58 14.89 -5.63
C TYR A 373 15.60 14.34 -4.59
N GLN A 374 14.32 14.56 -4.81
CA GLN A 374 13.27 13.86 -4.07
C GLN A 374 13.17 12.44 -4.62
N VAL A 375 13.32 11.42 -3.76
CA VAL A 375 13.35 10.02 -4.17
C VAL A 375 12.26 9.22 -3.44
N ALA A 376 11.41 8.57 -4.22
CA ALA A 376 10.46 7.56 -3.78
C ALA A 376 11.03 6.18 -4.12
N LEU A 377 11.26 5.32 -3.11
CA LEU A 377 11.85 4.00 -3.31
C LEU A 377 10.78 2.91 -3.29
N VAL A 378 10.69 2.12 -4.37
CA VAL A 378 9.94 0.87 -4.39
C VAL A 378 10.93 -0.28 -4.22
N ASP A 379 10.78 -1.09 -3.17
CA ASP A 379 11.72 -2.16 -2.79
C ASP A 379 11.07 -3.54 -2.96
N LEU A 380 10.91 -3.95 -4.22
CA LEU A 380 10.24 -5.20 -4.59
C LEU A 380 11.17 -6.39 -4.39
N THR A 381 10.60 -7.51 -3.97
CA THR A 381 11.31 -8.78 -3.78
C THR A 381 10.53 -9.92 -4.40
N GLU A 382 11.16 -10.73 -5.24
CA GLU A 382 10.51 -11.84 -5.95
C GLU A 382 10.04 -12.94 -4.99
N SER A 383 10.89 -13.33 -4.04
CA SER A 383 10.64 -14.45 -3.14
C SER A 383 10.17 -14.00 -1.75
N PHE A 384 9.89 -12.70 -1.57
CA PHE A 384 9.52 -12.11 -0.29
C PHE A 384 10.58 -12.29 0.81
N GLN A 385 11.86 -12.25 0.44
CA GLN A 385 12.99 -12.49 1.34
C GLN A 385 13.77 -11.22 1.68
N VAL A 386 14.31 -11.16 2.90
CA VAL A 386 15.19 -10.07 3.35
C VAL A 386 16.44 -9.94 2.47
N SER A 387 17.00 -11.07 2.02
CA SER A 387 18.18 -11.10 1.14
C SER A 387 17.97 -10.48 -0.23
N GLU A 388 16.72 -10.26 -0.63
CA GLU A 388 16.36 -9.59 -1.88
C GLU A 388 16.03 -8.10 -1.67
N THR A 389 15.98 -7.63 -0.42
CA THR A 389 15.55 -6.27 -0.07
C THR A 389 16.73 -5.29 -0.11
N LEU A 390 16.53 -4.09 -0.67
CA LEU A 390 17.56 -3.05 -0.75
C LEU A 390 17.74 -2.30 0.58
N LEU A 391 16.69 -2.11 1.37
CA LEU A 391 16.71 -1.36 2.63
C LEU A 391 17.82 -1.80 3.63
N PRO A 392 18.07 -3.10 3.89
CA PRO A 392 19.20 -3.51 4.72
C PRO A 392 20.56 -3.06 4.18
N VAL A 393 20.72 -3.00 2.86
CA VAL A 393 21.96 -2.54 2.21
C VAL A 393 22.11 -1.02 2.36
N LEU A 394 21.02 -0.27 2.21
CA LEU A 394 20.99 1.18 2.48
C LEU A 394 21.41 1.50 3.92
N LEU A 395 20.88 0.75 4.89
CA LEU A 395 21.24 0.88 6.31
C LEU A 395 22.73 0.57 6.54
N ALA A 396 23.23 -0.53 5.97
CA ALA A 396 24.63 -0.93 6.13
C ALA A 396 25.62 0.05 5.49
N GLN A 397 25.20 0.77 4.46
CA GLN A 397 25.98 1.83 3.79
C GLN A 397 25.72 3.22 4.37
N GLU A 398 25.00 3.33 5.49
CA GLU A 398 24.68 4.59 6.17
C GLU A 398 23.96 5.61 5.26
N VAL A 399 23.19 5.13 4.27
CA VAL A 399 22.41 6.01 3.38
C VAL A 399 21.33 6.72 4.21
N ALA A 400 21.12 8.01 3.96
CA ALA A 400 20.17 8.86 4.65
C ALA A 400 18.70 8.53 4.28
N ILE A 401 18.22 7.33 4.66
CA ILE A 401 16.87 6.83 4.30
C ILE A 401 15.73 7.73 4.81
N SER A 402 15.97 8.55 5.84
CA SER A 402 15.02 9.55 6.33
C SER A 402 14.77 10.71 5.35
N LYS A 403 15.60 10.85 4.31
CA LYS A 403 15.41 11.82 3.21
C LYS A 403 14.56 11.26 2.06
N LEU A 404 14.24 9.96 2.06
CA LEU A 404 13.27 9.42 1.10
C LEU A 404 11.91 10.07 1.32
N ILE A 405 11.21 10.42 0.24
CA ILE A 405 9.87 10.99 0.34
C ILE A 405 8.79 9.92 0.41
N ALA A 406 9.09 8.71 -0.04
CA ALA A 406 8.24 7.54 0.05
C ALA A 406 9.06 6.25 0.02
N TYR A 407 8.53 5.21 0.64
CA TYR A 407 9.07 3.86 0.59
C TYR A 407 7.94 2.84 0.61
N ALA A 408 8.00 1.82 -0.25
CA ALA A 408 7.10 0.67 -0.15
C ALA A 408 7.73 -0.58 -0.77
N GLY A 409 7.51 -1.73 -0.14
CA GLY A 409 8.04 -3.03 -0.58
C GLY A 409 7.23 -4.21 -0.04
N TRP A 410 5.91 -4.04 0.06
CA TRP A 410 4.97 -4.98 0.68
C TRP A 410 4.10 -5.75 -0.33
N ASN A 411 3.84 -7.01 0.01
CA ASN A 411 2.95 -7.97 -0.67
C ASN A 411 3.18 -8.11 -2.18
N THR A 412 2.58 -7.25 -3.01
CA THR A 412 2.63 -7.33 -4.49
C THR A 412 3.25 -6.07 -5.10
N THR A 413 3.66 -6.18 -6.37
CA THR A 413 4.16 -5.06 -7.17
C THR A 413 3.17 -3.89 -7.23
N SER A 414 1.88 -4.18 -7.41
CA SER A 414 0.85 -3.15 -7.46
C SER A 414 0.70 -2.42 -6.13
N ASN A 415 0.61 -3.17 -5.03
CA ASN A 415 0.48 -2.63 -3.69
C ASN A 415 1.62 -1.66 -3.36
N SER A 416 2.86 -2.10 -3.63
CA SER A 416 4.08 -1.32 -3.37
C SER A 416 4.17 -0.07 -4.24
N ILE A 417 4.04 -0.20 -5.56
CA ILE A 417 4.14 0.95 -6.47
C ILE A 417 3.00 1.94 -6.22
N GLY A 418 1.77 1.47 -6.04
CA GLY A 418 0.62 2.34 -5.76
C GLY A 418 0.80 3.14 -4.47
N THR A 419 1.32 2.50 -3.42
CA THR A 419 1.62 3.17 -2.15
C THR A 419 2.71 4.23 -2.31
N ALA A 420 3.85 3.87 -2.90
CA ALA A 420 4.97 4.79 -3.05
C ALA A 420 4.65 5.99 -3.96
N VAL A 421 4.01 5.75 -5.11
CA VAL A 421 3.61 6.80 -6.06
C VAL A 421 2.63 7.77 -5.40
N THR A 422 1.60 7.26 -4.71
CA THR A 422 0.61 8.10 -4.04
C THR A 422 1.24 8.90 -2.91
N GLN A 423 2.00 8.27 -2.01
CA GLN A 423 2.67 8.97 -0.90
C GLN A 423 3.55 10.10 -1.44
N ALA A 424 4.42 9.79 -2.41
CA ALA A 424 5.33 10.75 -3.00
C ALA A 424 4.61 11.91 -3.68
N SER A 425 3.54 11.63 -4.43
CA SER A 425 2.74 12.64 -5.12
C SER A 425 2.06 13.58 -4.12
N ILE A 426 1.43 13.03 -3.09
CA ILE A 426 0.77 13.80 -2.03
C ILE A 426 1.77 14.67 -1.27
N PHE A 427 2.89 14.07 -0.83
CA PHE A 427 3.89 14.80 -0.06
C PHE A 427 4.53 15.91 -0.87
N THR A 428 4.94 15.63 -2.11
CA THR A 428 5.53 16.63 -3.02
C THR A 428 4.59 17.80 -3.26
N LYS A 429 3.29 17.53 -3.43
CA LYS A 429 2.26 18.58 -3.50
C LYS A 429 2.19 19.38 -2.20
N ALA A 430 2.13 18.70 -1.05
CA ALA A 430 2.05 19.37 0.25
C ALA A 430 3.24 20.32 0.47
N LEU A 431 4.43 19.96 -0.01
CA LEU A 431 5.64 20.80 0.06
C LEU A 431 5.59 22.07 -0.81
N LYS A 432 4.74 22.12 -1.84
CA LYS A 432 4.60 23.32 -2.70
C LYS A 432 3.90 24.47 -1.96
N LYS A 433 3.09 24.16 -0.95
CA LYS A 433 2.36 25.16 -0.15
C LYS A 433 3.34 25.96 0.72
N GLU A 434 3.30 27.28 0.60
CA GLU A 434 4.00 28.16 1.54
C GLU A 434 3.46 27.93 2.95
N SER A 435 4.36 27.65 3.88
CA SER A 435 4.02 27.17 5.21
C SER A 435 4.99 27.78 6.22
N ASN A 436 4.47 28.17 7.39
CA ASN A 436 5.34 28.56 8.49
C ASN A 436 6.10 27.33 9.04
N LEU A 437 7.08 27.57 9.92
CA LEU A 437 7.89 26.49 10.50
C LEU A 437 7.06 25.36 11.13
N ALA A 438 6.01 25.67 11.88
CA ALA A 438 5.21 24.66 12.56
C ALA A 438 4.41 23.81 11.58
N GLU A 439 3.83 24.44 10.56
CA GLU A 439 3.09 23.76 9.49
C GLU A 439 4.00 22.87 8.65
N ALA A 440 5.19 23.36 8.27
CA ALA A 440 6.18 22.59 7.56
C ALA A 440 6.62 21.35 8.38
N ILE A 441 6.95 21.53 9.66
CA ILE A 441 7.32 20.41 10.54
C ILE A 441 6.19 19.38 10.65
N ALA A 442 4.92 19.80 10.73
CA ALA A 442 3.79 18.89 10.81
C ALA A 442 3.69 17.98 9.57
N VAL A 443 3.78 18.55 8.36
CA VAL A 443 3.73 17.79 7.09
C VAL A 443 4.91 16.81 6.99
N TYR A 444 6.12 17.26 7.32
CA TYR A 444 7.30 16.37 7.35
C TYR A 444 7.14 15.26 8.38
N LYS A 445 6.63 15.57 9.58
CA LYS A 445 6.39 14.58 10.64
C LYS A 445 5.42 13.50 10.19
N GLU A 446 4.28 13.89 9.62
CA GLU A 446 3.27 12.94 9.14
C GLU A 446 3.83 12.03 8.04
N ASN A 447 4.60 12.59 7.09
CA ASN A 447 5.26 11.80 6.06
C ASN A 447 6.33 10.86 6.62
N LEU A 448 7.17 11.34 7.54
CA LEU A 448 8.21 10.54 8.18
C LEU A 448 7.63 9.41 9.04
N GLU A 449 6.49 9.63 9.70
CA GLU A 449 5.78 8.59 10.44
C GLU A 449 5.23 7.52 9.49
N PHE A 450 4.58 7.91 8.39
CA PHE A 450 4.13 6.94 7.39
C PHE A 450 5.32 6.18 6.79
N LEU A 451 6.39 6.87 6.41
CA LEU A 451 7.63 6.29 5.90
C LEU A 451 8.24 5.29 6.89
N THR A 452 8.31 5.67 8.17
CA THR A 452 8.81 4.80 9.25
C THR A 452 7.92 3.58 9.44
N ALA A 453 6.60 3.73 9.31
CA ALA A 453 5.67 2.60 9.35
C ALA A 453 5.95 1.61 8.21
N ARG A 454 6.22 2.10 6.99
CA ARG A 454 6.58 1.25 5.84
C ARG A 454 7.92 0.55 6.02
N PHE A 455 8.95 1.22 6.55
CA PHE A 455 10.22 0.55 6.90
C PHE A 455 10.02 -0.57 7.93
N LEU A 456 9.17 -0.34 8.92
CA LEU A 456 8.89 -1.30 9.98
C LEU A 456 8.04 -2.48 9.50
N ASP A 457 6.99 -2.22 8.73
CA ASP A 457 6.08 -3.23 8.21
C ASP A 457 6.74 -4.03 7.07
N ASP A 458 7.12 -3.37 5.99
CA ASP A 458 7.49 -4.00 4.72
C ASP A 458 8.84 -4.76 4.79
N LEU A 459 9.75 -4.37 5.69
CA LEU A 459 10.99 -5.10 5.98
C LEU A 459 10.86 -5.95 7.25
N TYR A 460 10.79 -5.29 8.41
CA TYR A 460 10.99 -6.00 9.68
C TYR A 460 9.82 -6.90 10.03
N TYR A 461 8.58 -6.47 9.81
CA TYR A 461 7.44 -7.34 10.08
C TYR A 461 7.31 -8.42 9.03
N GLN A 462 7.09 -8.01 7.77
CA GLN A 462 6.73 -8.89 6.68
C GLN A 462 7.82 -9.91 6.32
N LYS A 463 9.10 -9.51 6.36
CA LYS A 463 10.21 -10.35 5.86
C LYS A 463 11.06 -10.98 6.98
N GLU A 464 11.01 -10.46 8.21
CA GLU A 464 11.76 -11.03 9.35
C GLU A 464 10.86 -11.64 10.42
N ILE A 465 9.98 -10.85 11.04
CA ILE A 465 9.21 -11.26 12.22
C ILE A 465 8.11 -12.24 11.85
N ASN A 466 7.32 -11.96 10.81
CA ASN A 466 6.25 -12.84 10.37
C ASN A 466 6.76 -14.25 10.03
N PRO A 467 7.79 -14.44 9.17
CA PRO A 467 8.31 -15.77 8.87
C PRO A 467 8.83 -16.50 10.11
N TYR A 468 9.50 -15.76 11.02
CA TYR A 468 9.98 -16.32 12.28
C TYR A 468 8.85 -16.81 13.18
N ILE A 469 7.81 -15.98 13.39
CA ILE A 469 6.64 -16.31 14.19
C ILE A 469 5.88 -17.49 13.56
N ASN A 470 5.66 -17.46 12.24
CA ASN A 470 4.95 -18.53 11.54
C ASN A 470 5.65 -19.88 11.71
N LYS A 471 6.98 -19.91 11.59
CA LYS A 471 7.78 -21.12 11.83
C LYS A 471 7.62 -21.63 13.27
N GLN A 472 7.59 -20.74 14.26
CA GLN A 472 7.35 -21.13 15.65
C GLN A 472 5.95 -21.69 15.89
N LEU A 473 4.91 -21.05 15.34
CA LEU A 473 3.52 -21.48 15.43
C LEU A 473 3.33 -22.85 14.77
N GLN A 474 3.85 -23.03 13.55
CA GLN A 474 3.80 -24.30 12.83
C GLN A 474 4.53 -25.43 13.58
N GLY A 475 5.67 -25.14 14.22
CA GLY A 475 6.38 -26.08 15.09
C GLY A 475 5.55 -26.55 16.30
N ARG A 476 4.57 -25.73 16.71
CA ARG A 476 3.57 -26.05 17.76
C ARG A 476 2.24 -26.55 17.18
N LYS A 477 2.17 -26.78 15.87
CA LYS A 477 0.95 -27.16 15.13
C LYS A 477 -0.20 -26.15 15.26
N ILE A 478 0.14 -24.87 15.39
CA ILE A 478 -0.81 -23.76 15.36
C ILE A 478 -0.79 -23.17 13.95
N ASP A 479 -1.97 -22.99 13.35
CA ASP A 479 -2.12 -22.34 12.06
C ASP A 479 -1.93 -20.82 12.20
N PRO A 480 -0.94 -20.20 11.54
CA PRO A 480 -0.75 -18.74 11.59
C PRO A 480 -1.92 -17.92 11.02
N TYR A 481 -2.80 -18.54 10.22
CA TYR A 481 -4.00 -17.91 9.68
C TYR A 481 -5.22 -18.04 10.61
N HIS A 482 -5.14 -18.89 11.64
CA HIS A 482 -6.21 -19.12 12.61
C HIS A 482 -5.61 -19.26 14.02
N LEU A 483 -5.19 -18.13 14.60
CA LEU A 483 -4.46 -18.12 15.87
C LEU A 483 -5.30 -18.59 17.06
N GLN A 484 -6.62 -18.34 17.04
CA GLN A 484 -7.55 -18.73 18.10
C GLN A 484 -7.01 -18.35 19.51
N THR A 485 -6.87 -19.33 20.40
CA THR A 485 -6.38 -19.14 21.77
C THR A 485 -4.92 -18.66 21.85
N ALA A 486 -4.13 -18.84 20.79
CA ALA A 486 -2.75 -18.36 20.71
C ALA A 486 -2.64 -16.87 20.36
N TYR A 487 -3.74 -16.20 20.00
CA TYR A 487 -3.74 -14.81 19.54
C TYR A 487 -3.06 -13.86 20.53
N TYR A 488 -3.50 -13.83 21.80
CA TYR A 488 -2.99 -12.86 22.77
C TYR A 488 -1.48 -12.99 23.01
N GLN A 489 -0.99 -14.23 23.10
CA GLN A 489 0.44 -14.51 23.30
C GLN A 489 1.26 -14.12 22.06
N THR A 490 0.76 -14.45 20.87
CA THR A 490 1.39 -14.12 19.60
C THR A 490 1.44 -12.60 19.39
N ASN A 491 0.33 -11.91 19.62
CA ASN A 491 0.24 -10.45 19.53
C ASN A 491 1.23 -9.75 20.47
N THR A 492 1.32 -10.20 21.72
CA THR A 492 2.29 -9.69 22.71
C THR A 492 3.74 -9.90 22.26
N GLN A 493 4.02 -11.05 21.64
CA GLN A 493 5.35 -11.36 21.12
C GLN A 493 5.72 -10.45 19.94
N VAL A 494 4.79 -10.27 18.99
CA VAL A 494 4.95 -9.35 17.85
C VAL A 494 5.22 -7.94 18.35
N GLN A 495 4.44 -7.42 19.29
CA GLN A 495 4.64 -6.10 19.90
C GLN A 495 6.05 -5.90 20.46
N LYS A 496 6.57 -6.89 21.20
CA LYS A 496 7.93 -6.82 21.77
C LYS A 496 9.01 -6.84 20.68
N MET A 497 8.86 -7.69 19.67
CA MET A 497 9.81 -7.77 18.57
C MET A 497 9.83 -6.47 17.75
N MET A 498 8.64 -5.92 17.44
CA MET A 498 8.51 -4.64 16.74
C MET A 498 9.11 -3.48 17.53
N ALA A 499 8.89 -3.41 18.85
CA ALA A 499 9.53 -2.39 19.68
C ALA A 499 11.06 -2.48 19.64
N SER A 500 11.62 -3.70 19.59
CA SER A 500 13.06 -3.90 19.42
C SER A 500 13.55 -3.43 18.04
N LYS A 501 12.79 -3.72 16.97
CA LYS A 501 13.13 -3.29 15.61
C LYS A 501 12.99 -1.79 15.41
N GLY A 502 12.07 -1.14 16.11
CA GLY A 502 11.99 0.33 16.20
C GLY A 502 13.26 0.97 16.74
N LYS A 503 13.76 0.47 17.87
CA LYS A 503 15.01 0.97 18.47
C LYS A 503 16.20 0.78 17.54
N HIS A 504 16.24 -0.35 16.84
CA HIS A 504 17.27 -0.62 15.83
C HIS A 504 17.17 0.39 14.67
N LEU A 505 15.99 0.56 14.07
CA LEU A 505 15.77 1.50 12.97
C LEU A 505 16.10 2.95 13.36
N LEU A 506 15.73 3.37 14.58
CA LEU A 506 16.06 4.71 15.08
C LEU A 506 17.58 4.94 15.14
N ARG A 507 18.33 3.95 15.64
CA ARG A 507 19.78 4.05 15.83
C ARG A 507 20.54 3.97 14.51
N GLU A 508 20.19 3.01 13.65
CA GLU A 508 20.95 2.69 12.45
C GLU A 508 20.48 3.45 11.20
N GLY A 509 19.28 4.02 11.19
CA GLY A 509 18.67 4.58 9.97
C GLY A 509 18.14 6.01 10.09
N LEU A 510 17.47 6.34 11.19
CA LEU A 510 16.74 7.61 11.29
C LEU A 510 17.55 8.78 11.87
N ARG A 511 18.60 8.50 12.65
CA ARG A 511 19.45 9.52 13.32
C ARG A 511 20.67 9.96 12.51
N ILE A 512 20.90 9.39 11.32
CA ILE A 512 22.15 9.57 10.58
C ILE A 512 22.31 11.00 10.05
N SER A 513 21.23 11.59 9.52
CA SER A 513 21.31 12.83 8.75
C SER A 513 20.19 13.81 9.08
N PRO A 514 20.51 15.12 9.17
CA PRO A 514 19.49 16.17 9.18
C PRO A 514 18.69 16.17 7.89
N ILE A 515 17.41 16.54 8.02
CA ILE A 515 16.48 16.70 6.92
C ILE A 515 16.30 18.21 6.72
N THR A 516 16.58 18.68 5.51
CA THR A 516 16.34 20.08 5.14
C THR A 516 14.85 20.27 4.86
N ILE A 517 14.23 21.25 5.51
CA ILE A 517 12.84 21.64 5.29
C ILE A 517 12.78 23.08 4.79
N ARG A 518 11.76 23.39 4.00
CA ARG A 518 11.49 24.74 3.49
C ARG A 518 10.35 25.38 4.27
N THR A 519 10.55 26.62 4.71
CA THR A 519 9.57 27.46 5.38
C THR A 519 9.45 28.81 4.66
N ASP A 520 8.46 29.61 5.05
CA ASP A 520 8.31 31.02 4.67
C ASP A 520 9.54 31.89 5.04
N GLN A 521 10.29 31.50 6.07
CA GLN A 521 11.51 32.20 6.53
C GLN A 521 12.81 31.64 5.90
N GLY A 522 12.74 30.59 5.07
CA GLY A 522 13.88 30.02 4.37
C GLY A 522 14.09 28.52 4.65
N LEU A 523 15.35 28.08 4.56
CA LEU A 523 15.71 26.68 4.79
C LEU A 523 16.10 26.45 6.25
N GLU A 524 15.44 25.46 6.85
CA GLU A 524 15.71 24.96 8.18
C GLU A 524 16.16 23.50 8.12
N GLN A 525 16.78 23.02 9.20
CA GLN A 525 17.13 21.61 9.33
C GLN A 525 16.42 21.02 10.53
N ILE A 526 15.92 19.80 10.38
CA ILE A 526 15.31 19.02 11.47
C ILE A 526 16.03 17.68 11.62
N VAL A 527 16.00 17.14 12.83
CA VAL A 527 16.53 15.82 13.17
C VAL A 527 15.48 15.01 13.91
N ILE A 528 15.45 13.69 13.67
CA ILE A 528 14.65 12.74 14.42
C ILE A 528 15.39 12.39 15.71
N THR A 529 14.77 12.66 16.84
CA THR A 529 15.39 12.43 18.16
C THR A 529 14.84 11.21 18.88
N ASP A 530 13.60 10.82 18.62
CA ASP A 530 12.99 9.64 19.27
C ASP A 530 11.93 8.97 18.40
N LEU A 531 11.63 7.72 18.70
CA LEU A 531 10.62 6.89 18.04
C LEU A 531 9.88 6.02 19.06
N GLU A 532 8.60 6.27 19.24
CA GLU A 532 7.66 5.38 19.93
C GLU A 532 6.89 4.56 18.90
N ILE A 533 6.59 3.29 19.20
CA ILE A 533 5.80 2.42 18.31
C ILE A 533 4.65 1.80 19.07
N GLN A 534 3.45 1.93 18.51
CA GLN A 534 2.28 1.14 18.85
C GLN A 534 2.00 0.15 17.73
N THR A 535 1.68 -1.10 18.06
CA THR A 535 1.38 -2.12 17.06
C THR A 535 0.51 -3.24 17.63
N TYR A 536 -0.24 -3.92 16.78
CA TYR A 536 -0.96 -5.15 17.09
C TYR A 536 -1.35 -5.89 15.81
N LEU A 537 -1.76 -7.15 15.95
CA LEU A 537 -2.37 -7.97 14.89
C LEU A 537 -3.85 -7.58 14.75
N PRO A 538 -4.29 -6.96 13.64
CA PRO A 538 -5.66 -6.45 13.51
C PRO A 538 -6.67 -7.59 13.36
N TRP A 539 -6.27 -8.70 12.75
CA TRP A 539 -7.05 -9.93 12.64
C TRP A 539 -6.39 -11.05 13.43
N GLN A 540 -7.11 -12.16 13.64
CA GLN A 540 -6.58 -13.34 14.35
C GLN A 540 -5.63 -14.19 13.51
N ARG A 541 -4.73 -13.52 12.79
CA ARG A 541 -3.68 -14.09 11.95
C ARG A 541 -2.44 -13.23 11.95
N THR A 542 -1.34 -13.76 11.43
CA THR A 542 -0.06 -13.04 11.37
C THR A 542 0.17 -12.31 10.05
N PHE A 543 -0.74 -12.33 9.08
CA PHE A 543 -0.46 -11.79 7.74
C PHE A 543 -0.20 -10.27 7.71
N GLU A 544 -0.97 -9.49 8.47
CA GLU A 544 -0.83 -8.03 8.54
C GLU A 544 -0.61 -7.56 9.98
N ILE A 545 -0.09 -6.33 10.12
CA ILE A 545 -0.06 -5.59 11.38
C ILE A 545 -0.70 -4.23 11.23
N TRP A 546 -1.32 -3.77 12.30
CA TRP A 546 -1.52 -2.35 12.52
C TRP A 546 -0.26 -1.80 13.18
N ILE A 547 0.25 -0.68 12.70
CA ILE A 547 1.43 -0.03 13.27
C ILE A 547 1.30 1.49 13.20
N LYS A 548 1.65 2.15 14.31
CA LYS A 548 1.71 3.61 14.41
C LYS A 548 3.01 4.03 15.09
N PRO A 549 4.01 4.48 14.31
CA PRO A 549 5.16 5.16 14.87
C PRO A 549 4.81 6.60 15.24
N THR A 550 5.38 7.09 16.34
CA THR A 550 5.31 8.49 16.75
C THR A 550 6.74 9.03 16.87
N LEU A 551 7.08 10.02 16.05
CA LEU A 551 8.43 10.59 16.00
C LEU A 551 8.55 11.87 16.83
N ALA A 552 9.66 12.02 17.55
CA ALA A 552 10.07 13.31 18.11
C ALA A 552 11.04 14.00 17.14
N LEU A 553 10.78 15.28 16.84
CA LEU A 553 11.58 16.09 15.92
C LEU A 553 12.12 17.34 16.63
N THR A 554 13.32 17.75 16.26
CA THR A 554 13.95 18.98 16.77
C THR A 554 14.58 19.78 15.63
N VAL A 555 14.44 21.10 15.69
CA VAL A 555 15.09 22.02 14.76
C VAL A 555 16.55 22.19 15.15
N VAL A 556 17.43 22.10 14.16
CA VAL A 556 18.84 22.40 14.27
C VAL A 556 19.03 23.90 14.47
N LYS A 557 19.65 24.32 15.57
CA LYS A 557 20.09 25.71 15.72
C LYS A 557 21.40 25.92 14.96
N LYS A 558 21.43 26.88 14.02
CA LYS A 558 22.68 27.37 13.45
C LYS A 558 23.51 28.00 14.58
N SER A 559 24.69 27.46 14.82
CA SER A 559 25.67 27.99 15.77
C SER A 559 26.33 29.26 15.27
#